data_AF-A0A2T2UDT4-F1
#
_entry.id   AF-A0A2T2UDT4-F1
#
_cell.length_a   1.000
_cell.length_b   1.000
_cell.length_c   1.000
_cell.angle_alpha   90.00
_cell.angle_beta   90.00
_cell.angle_gamma   90.00
#
_symmetry.space_group_name_H-M   'P 1'
#
loop_
_entity.id
_entity.type
_entity.pdbx_description
1 polymer ?
#
loop_
_entity_poly.entity_id
_entity_poly.type
_entity_poly.pdbx_seq_one_letter_code
_entity_poly.pdbx_strand_id
1 'polypeptide(L)'
;MRLARRVLLVLMLLGTAALAAGRGSTVRAQAPDSLAGNERAAHDGVLRADPTVHRDTLDIFTAQPFQLRPFVLPGSERVVVDGVRLDTTQYRLDARAGHLWLDIKPPSGDSRLTVAYRTFPFAFRRVYRRRGVADTTAEGALAVREEDPEASGEGSGF
;
A
#
# COMPACT_ATOMS: atom_id res chain seq x y z
N MET A 1 -41.57 0.87 23.34
CA MET A 1 -42.13 0.14 22.17
C MET A 1 -40.97 -0.28 21.30
N ARG A 2 -40.78 -1.60 21.11
CA ARG A 2 -39.65 -2.22 20.41
C ARG A 2 -40.04 -2.43 18.94
N LEU A 3 -39.29 -1.86 17.99
CA LEU A 3 -39.32 -2.28 16.57
C LEU A 3 -37.94 -2.89 16.26
N ALA A 4 -37.83 -4.22 16.32
CA ALA A 4 -38.08 -5.15 15.21
C ALA A 4 -36.93 -5.17 14.19
N ARG A 5 -35.84 -5.81 14.59
CA ARG A 5 -34.77 -6.33 13.72
C ARG A 5 -35.35 -7.44 12.84
N ARG A 6 -35.31 -7.28 11.52
CA ARG A 6 -35.53 -8.36 10.54
C ARG A 6 -34.57 -8.15 9.37
N VAL A 7 -33.51 -8.93 9.30
CA VAL A 7 -32.85 -9.25 8.03
C VAL A 7 -32.63 -10.75 8.02
N LEU A 8 -33.25 -11.35 7.01
CA LEU A 8 -33.48 -12.77 6.80
C LEU A 8 -32.19 -13.43 6.26
N LEU A 9 -31.84 -14.54 6.90
CA LEU A 9 -30.76 -15.46 6.53
C LEU A 9 -31.27 -16.35 5.38
N VAL A 10 -30.55 -16.40 4.26
CA VAL A 10 -30.82 -17.36 3.16
C VAL A 10 -29.72 -18.41 3.18
N LEU A 11 -30.12 -19.63 3.52
CA LEU A 11 -29.30 -20.84 3.54
C LEU A 11 -30.12 -21.95 2.86
N MET A 12 -29.64 -22.47 1.74
CA MET A 12 -30.14 -23.68 1.04
C MET A 12 -28.97 -24.17 0.17
N LEU A 13 -28.24 -25.20 0.61
CA LEU A 13 -28.47 -26.63 0.32
C LEU A 13 -28.42 -26.96 -1.18
N LEU A 14 -27.45 -27.77 -1.62
CA LEU A 14 -27.61 -29.21 -1.88
C LEU A 14 -26.51 -29.68 -2.86
N GLY A 15 -25.77 -30.73 -2.50
CA GLY A 15 -24.73 -31.30 -3.37
C GLY A 15 -24.18 -32.61 -2.83
N THR A 16 -25.05 -33.57 -2.52
CA THR A 16 -24.69 -34.95 -2.17
C THR A 16 -24.73 -35.84 -3.40
N ALA A 17 -23.59 -36.43 -3.77
CA ALA A 17 -23.53 -37.73 -4.42
C ALA A 17 -22.15 -38.35 -4.17
N ALA A 18 -22.08 -39.19 -3.14
CA ALA A 18 -21.00 -40.15 -2.95
C ALA A 18 -21.26 -41.34 -3.88
N LEU A 19 -20.25 -41.75 -4.65
CA LEU A 19 -20.18 -43.11 -5.18
C LEU A 19 -18.77 -43.64 -5.02
N ALA A 20 -18.60 -44.44 -3.97
CA ALA A 20 -17.43 -45.27 -3.75
C ALA A 20 -17.73 -46.67 -4.34
N ALA A 21 -16.87 -47.14 -5.23
CA ALA A 21 -16.72 -48.57 -5.53
C ALA A 21 -15.25 -48.80 -5.91
N GLY A 22 -14.53 -49.46 -5.02
CA GLY A 22 -13.12 -49.79 -5.20
C GLY A 22 -12.89 -51.14 -5.85
N ARG A 23 -11.69 -51.29 -6.42
CA ARG A 23 -10.73 -52.41 -6.37
C ARG A 23 -10.05 -52.60 -7.71
N GLY A 24 -8.73 -52.54 -7.68
CA GLY A 24 -7.86 -52.79 -8.83
C GLY A 24 -6.40 -52.54 -8.47
N SER A 25 -5.89 -53.24 -7.46
CA SER A 25 -4.46 -53.33 -7.18
C SER A 25 -3.77 -54.12 -8.30
N THR A 26 -2.96 -53.47 -9.12
CA THR A 26 -1.85 -54.14 -9.80
C THR A 26 -0.61 -53.25 -9.75
N VAL A 27 0.37 -53.75 -9.01
CA VAL A 27 1.75 -53.30 -8.99
C VAL A 27 2.36 -53.61 -10.36
N ARG A 28 2.99 -52.62 -11.01
CA ARG A 28 3.97 -52.89 -12.06
C ARG A 28 5.02 -51.79 -12.21
N ALA A 29 6.24 -52.20 -11.88
CA ALA A 29 7.53 -51.79 -12.44
C ALA A 29 7.89 -50.29 -12.46
N GLN A 30 8.68 -49.93 -11.46
CA GLN A 30 9.62 -48.82 -11.48
C GLN A 30 10.83 -49.22 -12.34
N ALA A 31 11.14 -48.41 -13.36
CA ALA A 31 12.43 -48.41 -14.06
C ALA A 31 12.95 -46.96 -14.06
N PRO A 32 14.25 -46.73 -13.77
CA PRO A 32 14.80 -45.39 -13.63
C PRO A 32 15.28 -44.86 -14.99
N ASP A 33 14.46 -44.03 -15.65
CA ASP A 33 14.97 -43.24 -16.78
C ASP A 33 15.77 -42.05 -16.25
N SER A 34 17.07 -42.23 -16.36
CA SER A 34 18.10 -41.24 -16.16
C SER A 34 18.07 -40.28 -17.35
N LEU A 35 17.51 -39.08 -17.18
CA LEU A 35 17.77 -37.96 -18.09
C LEU A 35 18.46 -36.85 -17.30
N ALA A 36 19.79 -36.98 -17.26
CA ALA A 36 20.68 -35.85 -17.17
C ALA A 36 20.25 -34.80 -18.19
N GLY A 37 19.92 -33.59 -17.71
CA GLY A 37 19.51 -32.51 -18.59
C GLY A 37 18.64 -31.49 -17.89
N ASN A 38 19.22 -30.73 -16.97
CA ASN A 38 19.10 -29.27 -16.85
C ASN A 38 19.44 -28.79 -15.43
N GLU A 39 20.59 -29.20 -14.91
CA GLU A 39 21.30 -28.43 -13.87
C GLU A 39 22.01 -27.20 -14.49
N ARG A 40 21.31 -26.50 -15.40
CA ARG A 40 21.78 -25.21 -15.90
C ARG A 40 21.30 -24.13 -14.93
N ALA A 41 22.18 -23.91 -13.96
CA ALA A 41 22.37 -22.63 -13.32
C ALA A 41 21.13 -22.07 -12.61
N ALA A 42 20.82 -22.66 -11.46
CA ALA A 42 20.39 -21.84 -10.33
C ALA A 42 21.58 -20.93 -9.97
N HIS A 43 21.75 -19.86 -10.75
CA HIS A 43 22.48 -18.71 -10.28
C HIS A 43 21.75 -18.28 -9.02
N ASP A 44 22.39 -18.55 -7.89
CA ASP A 44 22.10 -18.03 -6.57
C ASP A 44 22.32 -16.51 -6.59
N GLY A 45 21.53 -15.84 -7.43
CA GLY A 45 21.39 -14.41 -7.48
C GLY A 45 20.35 -14.08 -6.44
N VAL A 46 20.81 -13.62 -5.27
CA VAL A 46 19.99 -12.90 -4.30
C VAL A 46 19.00 -12.06 -5.09
N LEU A 47 17.72 -12.45 -5.08
CA LEU A 47 16.66 -11.65 -5.69
C LEU A 47 16.73 -10.30 -5.00
N ARG A 48 17.36 -9.33 -5.67
CA ARG A 48 17.41 -7.97 -5.18
C ARG A 48 15.98 -7.47 -5.26
N ALA A 49 15.26 -7.64 -4.16
CA ALA A 49 13.89 -7.17 -4.03
C ALA A 49 13.89 -5.71 -4.46
N ASP A 50 13.02 -5.38 -5.41
CA ASP A 50 12.85 -4.02 -5.90
C ASP A 50 12.55 -3.14 -4.67
N PRO A 51 13.45 -2.21 -4.28
CA PRO A 51 13.31 -1.45 -3.05
C PRO A 51 12.14 -0.47 -3.11
N THR A 52 11.52 -0.31 -4.28
CA THR A 52 10.32 0.51 -4.45
C THR A 52 9.03 -0.24 -4.12
N VAL A 53 9.05 -1.58 -4.04
CA VAL A 53 7.84 -2.39 -3.81
C VAL A 53 7.71 -2.72 -2.33
N HIS A 54 6.55 -2.38 -1.77
CA HIS A 54 6.26 -2.59 -0.35
C HIS A 54 4.99 -3.41 -0.18
N ARG A 55 4.94 -4.14 0.92
CA ARG A 55 3.75 -4.86 1.38
C ARG A 55 3.67 -4.77 2.89
N ASP A 56 2.69 -4.01 3.35
CA ASP A 56 2.43 -3.81 4.77
C ASP A 56 1.20 -4.60 5.18
N THR A 57 1.22 -5.08 6.43
CA THR A 57 0.06 -5.73 7.03
C THR A 57 -0.23 -5.06 8.36
N LEU A 58 -1.42 -4.50 8.46
CA LEU A 58 -1.83 -3.55 9.48
C LEU A 58 -3.06 -4.08 10.21
N ASP A 59 -3.17 -3.73 11.49
CA ASP A 59 -4.38 -3.96 12.27
C ASP A 59 -5.42 -2.89 11.92
N ILE A 60 -6.55 -3.32 11.36
CA ILE A 60 -7.63 -2.42 10.92
C ILE A 60 -8.35 -1.73 12.10
N PHE A 61 -8.20 -2.23 13.32
CA PHE A 61 -8.80 -1.65 14.52
C PHE A 61 -7.93 -0.57 15.18
N THR A 62 -6.71 -0.34 14.66
CA THR A 62 -5.88 0.80 15.07
C THR A 62 -6.49 2.12 14.60
N ALA A 63 -6.23 3.20 15.34
CA ALA A 63 -6.70 4.53 14.99
C ALA A 63 -6.18 4.97 13.60
N GLN A 64 -7.09 5.49 12.78
CA GLN A 64 -6.75 6.06 11.47
C GLN A 64 -6.15 7.48 11.62
N PRO A 65 -5.31 7.94 10.69
CA PRO A 65 -4.88 7.27 9.47
C PRO A 65 -3.89 6.12 9.70
N PHE A 66 -3.95 5.13 8.82
CA PHE A 66 -2.91 4.12 8.72
C PHE A 66 -1.67 4.70 8.06
N GLN A 67 -0.51 4.48 8.68
CA GLN A 67 0.76 4.99 8.18
C GLN A 67 1.41 3.99 7.21
N LEU A 68 1.62 4.44 5.97
CA LEU A 68 2.45 3.81 4.95
C LEU A 68 3.76 4.59 4.80
N ARG A 69 4.66 4.11 3.94
CA ARG A 69 5.82 4.90 3.53
C ARG A 69 5.37 6.10 2.70
N PRO A 70 6.00 7.27 2.87
CA PRO A 70 5.65 8.48 2.12
C PRO A 70 6.04 8.35 0.64
N PHE A 71 5.49 9.23 -0.19
CA PHE A 71 5.72 9.27 -1.64
C PHE A 71 5.38 7.96 -2.35
N VAL A 72 4.18 7.46 -2.06
CA VAL A 72 3.53 6.37 -2.79
C VAL A 72 3.30 6.82 -4.22
N LEU A 73 3.53 5.93 -5.18
CA LEU A 73 3.20 6.12 -6.59
C LEU A 73 1.67 5.94 -6.76
N PRO A 74 0.89 6.98 -7.08
CA PRO A 74 -0.57 6.86 -7.18
C PRO A 74 -0.99 5.83 -8.23
N GLY A 75 -1.99 5.01 -7.92
CA GLY A 75 -2.49 3.93 -8.77
C GLY A 75 -1.69 2.63 -8.68
N SER A 76 -0.57 2.62 -7.94
CA SER A 76 0.19 1.39 -7.68
C SER A 76 -0.36 0.59 -6.50
N GLU A 77 -1.21 1.20 -5.69
CA GLU A 77 -1.71 0.61 -4.47
C GLU A 77 -2.76 -0.48 -4.72
N ARG A 78 -2.69 -1.50 -3.87
CA ARG A 78 -3.66 -2.57 -3.76
C ARG A 78 -3.98 -2.74 -2.28
N VAL A 79 -5.14 -2.21 -1.90
CA VAL A 79 -5.68 -2.28 -0.54
C VAL A 79 -6.60 -3.50 -0.44
N VAL A 80 -6.34 -4.38 0.52
CA VAL A 80 -7.06 -5.63 0.70
C VAL A 80 -7.46 -5.78 2.16
N VAL A 81 -8.73 -6.09 2.41
CA VAL A 81 -9.24 -6.47 3.74
C VAL A 81 -9.75 -7.90 3.65
N ASP A 82 -9.20 -8.80 4.45
CA ASP A 82 -9.58 -10.22 4.50
C ASP A 82 -9.61 -10.92 3.13
N GLY A 83 -8.64 -10.59 2.28
CA GLY A 83 -8.53 -11.13 0.92
C GLY A 83 -9.41 -10.43 -0.12
N VAL A 84 -10.32 -9.53 0.28
CA VAL A 84 -11.15 -8.73 -0.62
C VAL A 84 -10.45 -7.43 -0.96
N ARG A 85 -10.25 -7.17 -2.25
CA ARG A 85 -9.68 -5.91 -2.73
C ARG A 85 -10.71 -4.78 -2.59
N LEU A 86 -10.28 -3.67 -2.02
CA LEU A 86 -11.07 -2.44 -1.97
C LEU A 86 -10.93 -1.64 -3.26
N ASP A 87 -12.02 -0.99 -3.64
CA ASP A 87 -12.06 0.02 -4.69
C ASP A 87 -11.59 1.38 -4.17
N THR A 88 -11.12 2.25 -5.08
CA THR A 88 -10.70 3.63 -4.77
C THR A 88 -11.80 4.51 -4.16
N THR A 89 -13.07 4.11 -4.25
CA THR A 89 -14.20 4.76 -3.58
C THR A 89 -14.37 4.35 -2.11
N GLN A 90 -13.66 3.31 -1.68
CA GLN A 90 -13.77 2.70 -0.34
C GLN A 90 -12.59 3.07 0.57
N TYR A 91 -11.64 3.84 0.06
CA TYR A 91 -10.51 4.34 0.82
C TYR A 91 -10.02 5.66 0.24
N ARG A 92 -9.31 6.43 1.07
CA ARG A 92 -8.60 7.63 0.65
C ARG A 92 -7.12 7.47 0.97
N LEU A 93 -6.26 7.84 0.02
CA LEU A 93 -4.81 7.80 0.17
C LEU A 93 -4.21 9.19 -0.07
N ASP A 94 -3.54 9.76 0.94
CA ASP A 94 -2.57 10.82 0.72
C ASP A 94 -1.24 10.17 0.33
N ALA A 95 -1.00 10.07 -0.98
CA ALA A 95 0.19 9.43 -1.53
C ALA A 95 1.49 10.15 -1.15
N ARG A 96 1.44 11.45 -0.84
CA ARG A 96 2.61 12.24 -0.45
C ARG A 96 3.03 11.91 0.98
N ALA A 97 2.09 11.96 1.91
CA ALA A 97 2.35 11.66 3.33
C ALA A 97 2.39 10.16 3.64
N GLY A 98 1.81 9.33 2.77
CA GLY A 98 1.61 7.90 3.04
C GLY A 98 0.48 7.66 4.05
N HIS A 99 -0.53 8.53 4.12
CA HIS A 99 -1.66 8.34 5.03
C HIS A 99 -2.82 7.66 4.31
N LEU A 100 -3.27 6.53 4.84
CA LEU A 100 -4.41 5.78 4.32
C LEU A 100 -5.59 5.85 5.30
N TRP A 101 -6.76 6.24 4.78
CA TRP A 101 -8.04 6.16 5.48
C TRP A 101 -8.93 5.14 4.79
N LEU A 102 -9.67 4.37 5.58
CA LEU A 102 -10.65 3.42 5.08
C LEU A 102 -12.06 3.95 5.32
N ASP A 103 -12.86 3.97 4.26
CA ASP A 103 -14.25 4.40 4.27
C ASP A 103 -15.20 3.19 4.30
N ILE A 104 -14.80 2.15 5.04
CA ILE A 104 -15.55 0.92 5.21
C ILE A 104 -15.58 0.48 6.67
N LYS A 105 -16.59 -0.32 7.02
CA LYS A 105 -16.61 -1.04 8.28
C LYS A 105 -15.89 -2.39 8.11
N PRO A 106 -15.00 -2.79 9.04
CA PRO A 106 -14.39 -4.12 9.03
C PRO A 106 -15.46 -5.23 8.97
N PRO A 107 -15.30 -6.25 8.11
CA PRO A 107 -16.25 -7.36 8.00
C PRO A 107 -16.42 -8.19 9.28
N SER A 108 -15.33 -8.43 10.01
CA SER A 108 -15.28 -9.23 11.23
C SER A 108 -14.47 -8.53 12.32
N GLY A 109 -14.39 -9.12 13.51
CA GLY A 109 -13.63 -8.59 14.66
C GLY A 109 -12.14 -8.95 14.65
N ASP A 110 -11.72 -9.76 13.69
CA ASP A 110 -10.35 -10.22 13.44
C ASP A 110 -9.85 -9.81 12.05
N SER A 111 -10.56 -8.89 11.40
CA SER A 111 -10.25 -8.40 10.07
C SER A 111 -8.83 -7.85 9.97
N ARG A 112 -8.16 -8.15 8.86
CA ARG A 112 -6.76 -7.77 8.62
C ARG A 112 -6.63 -6.94 7.35
N LEU A 113 -5.94 -5.80 7.48
CA LEU A 113 -5.62 -4.92 6.38
C LEU A 113 -4.26 -5.30 5.79
N THR A 114 -4.21 -5.55 4.49
CA THR A 114 -2.96 -5.72 3.72
C THR A 114 -2.91 -4.67 2.63
N VAL A 115 -1.78 -3.97 2.52
CA VAL A 115 -1.57 -2.94 1.50
C VAL A 115 -0.29 -3.24 0.75
N ALA A 116 -0.38 -3.45 -0.56
CA ALA A 116 0.77 -3.54 -1.44
C ALA A 116 0.84 -2.27 -2.31
N TYR A 117 2.02 -1.67 -2.46
CA TYR A 117 2.17 -0.39 -3.16
C TYR A 117 3.61 -0.18 -3.62
N ARG A 118 3.82 0.81 -4.49
CA ARG A 118 5.14 1.27 -4.90
C ARG A 118 5.42 2.67 -4.36
N THR A 119 6.69 2.96 -4.06
CA THR A 119 7.15 4.33 -3.78
C THR A 119 8.00 4.84 -4.94
N PHE A 120 8.13 6.16 -5.09
CA PHE A 120 9.08 6.71 -6.05
C PHE A 120 10.52 6.24 -5.76
N PRO A 121 11.34 5.98 -6.79
CA PRO A 121 12.72 5.48 -6.64
C PRO A 121 13.72 6.56 -6.19
N PHE A 122 13.26 7.69 -5.66
CA PHE A 122 14.08 8.80 -5.23
C PHE A 122 13.51 9.47 -3.98
N ALA A 123 14.40 10.05 -3.18
CA ALA A 123 14.03 10.78 -1.98
C ALA A 123 13.64 12.22 -2.35
N PHE A 124 12.50 12.68 -1.82
CA PHE A 124 12.10 14.08 -1.94
C PHE A 124 12.62 14.88 -0.76
N ARG A 125 13.14 16.08 -1.01
CA ARG A 125 13.48 17.06 0.02
C ARG A 125 12.41 18.14 0.07
N ARG A 126 11.94 18.49 1.27
CA ARG A 126 11.03 19.62 1.45
C ARG A 126 11.83 20.91 1.31
N VAL A 127 11.66 21.60 0.19
CA VAL A 127 12.26 22.93 -0.03
C VAL A 127 11.18 23.98 0.17
N TYR A 128 11.38 24.89 1.12
CA TYR A 128 10.52 26.06 1.23
C TYR A 128 10.92 27.02 0.11
N ARG A 129 10.00 27.32 -0.80
CA ARG A 129 10.19 28.38 -1.80
C ARG A 129 9.17 29.46 -1.55
N ARG A 130 9.64 30.66 -1.23
CA ARG A 130 8.82 31.86 -1.26
C ARG A 130 8.53 32.17 -2.73
N ARG A 131 7.25 32.17 -3.14
CA ARG A 131 6.85 32.66 -4.46
C ARG A 131 6.98 34.18 -4.44
N GLY A 132 8.01 34.71 -5.09
CA GLY A 132 8.08 36.11 -5.48
C GLY A 132 7.54 36.29 -6.90
N VAL A 133 6.92 37.44 -7.17
CA VAL A 133 6.67 37.86 -8.56
C VAL A 133 8.00 38.38 -9.08
N ALA A 134 8.54 37.72 -10.11
CA ALA A 134 9.68 38.26 -10.86
C ALA A 134 9.13 39.38 -11.75
N ASP A 135 9.85 40.50 -11.77
CA ASP A 135 9.51 41.80 -12.38
C ASP A 135 8.49 42.67 -11.62
N THR A 136 9.03 43.47 -10.70
CA THR A 136 8.37 44.67 -10.18
C THR A 136 8.53 45.90 -11.07
N THR A 137 8.99 45.73 -12.31
CA THR A 137 9.15 46.82 -13.30
C THR A 137 7.90 47.06 -14.15
N ALA A 138 6.86 46.23 -14.01
CA ALA A 138 5.53 46.56 -14.50
C ALA A 138 4.94 47.70 -13.66
N GLU A 139 4.31 48.69 -14.32
CA GLU A 139 3.56 49.75 -13.63
C GLU A 139 2.60 49.11 -12.60
N GLY A 140 2.83 49.39 -11.32
CA GLY A 140 2.01 48.91 -10.20
C GLY A 140 2.63 47.85 -9.28
N ALA A 141 3.88 47.44 -9.50
CA ALA A 141 4.49 46.39 -8.69
C ALA A 141 5.36 46.93 -7.53
N LEU A 142 5.05 46.48 -6.31
CA LEU A 142 5.73 46.91 -5.07
C LEU A 142 7.10 46.25 -4.93
N ALA A 143 8.16 47.07 -4.90
CA ALA A 143 9.53 46.63 -4.67
C ALA A 143 9.69 46.06 -3.25
N VAL A 144 10.08 44.79 -3.16
CA VAL A 144 10.49 44.16 -1.89
C VAL A 144 12.01 44.12 -1.87
N ARG A 145 12.61 44.83 -0.91
CA ARG A 145 14.05 44.82 -0.63
C ARG A 145 14.38 43.55 0.17
N GLU A 146 15.39 42.80 -0.26
CA GLU A 146 15.99 41.74 0.56
C GLU A 146 16.70 42.39 1.75
N GLU A 147 16.38 41.94 2.96
CA GLU A 147 17.13 42.25 4.17
C GLU A 147 17.80 40.95 4.62
N ASP A 148 19.13 40.95 4.59
CA ASP A 148 19.95 39.82 5.02
C ASP A 148 19.77 39.58 6.52
N PRO A 149 19.37 38.37 6.95
CA PRO A 149 19.17 38.07 8.37
C PRO A 149 20.48 38.01 9.19
N GLU A 150 21.66 38.18 8.56
CA GLU A 150 22.96 38.21 9.27
C GLU A 150 23.50 39.62 9.55
N ALA A 151 22.80 40.69 9.16
CA ALA A 151 23.22 42.07 9.50
C ALA A 151 22.71 42.57 10.87
N SER A 152 22.11 41.69 11.69
CA SER A 152 21.66 42.01 13.06
C SER A 152 22.48 41.26 14.11
N GLY A 153 23.80 41.34 14.00
CA GLY A 153 24.68 40.60 14.88
C GLY A 153 26.10 41.14 14.90
N GLU A 154 26.29 42.43 15.21
CA GLU A 154 27.47 42.94 15.94
C GLU A 154 27.37 44.45 16.17
N GLY A 155 27.42 44.85 17.45
CA GLY A 155 27.46 46.26 17.85
C GLY A 155 27.33 46.49 19.36
N SER A 156 28.40 46.13 20.10
CA SER A 156 28.91 46.69 21.37
C SER A 156 27.90 47.23 22.42
N GLY A 157 27.89 46.77 23.67
CA GLY A 157 29.05 46.83 24.57
C GLY A 157 29.33 48.26 25.03
N PHE A 158 28.59 48.76 26.02
CA PHE A 158 29.02 49.52 27.21
C PHE A 158 27.81 49.79 28.12
#